data_AF-A0A1I0T092-F1
#
_entry.id   AF-A0A1I0T092-F1
#
_cell.length_a   1.000
_cell.length_b   1.000
_cell.length_c   1.000
_cell.angle_alpha   90.00
_cell.angle_beta   90.00
_cell.angle_gamma   90.00
#
_symmetry.space_group_name_H-M   'P 1'
#
loop_
_entity.id
_entity.type
_entity.pdbx_description
1 polymer ?
#
loop_
_entity_poly.entity_id
_entity_poly.type
_entity_poly.pdbx_seq_one_letter_code
_entity_poly.pdbx_strand_id
1 'polypeptide(L)'
;MVKNSAQKRAARAHQKSRPGTSLPEALRAVDTRGTAVLPPVAADPAVPWFQSVPRRRTTCLLCGKRETVLSYSNDPSDLGRVAVYCDNERCDVRTVEVVVVRDGDLATRQRADVRVLEHFVGGPLHDPAVVSEHDDWIPGAVPWIRHGEHRYVECLWCGDETSRRSATDLLADTGRVQMYCENADCRVRETEHVVLRDGTWQTDERPDVRSLRYIDEPPIFRRGPDGRSRGFVYPRDSAIFAEDDKVARRVSTDPVDWEAAAFVR
;
A
#
# COMPACT_ATOMS: atom_id res chain seq x y z
N MET A 1 24.98 -0.30 -8.38
CA MET A 1 25.97 0.30 -7.47
C MET A 1 25.56 0.00 -6.03
N VAL A 2 26.37 -0.76 -5.27
CA VAL A 2 25.96 -1.48 -4.04
C VAL A 2 25.85 -0.55 -2.83
N LYS A 3 24.74 0.21 -2.72
CA LYS A 3 24.41 1.10 -1.59
C LYS A 3 24.39 0.40 -0.22
N ASN A 4 24.28 -0.92 -0.20
CA ASN A 4 24.16 -1.73 1.02
C ASN A 4 25.53 -2.09 1.68
N SER A 5 26.67 -1.82 1.03
CA SER A 5 27.99 -2.21 1.54
C SER A 5 28.53 -1.29 2.65
N ALA A 6 28.26 0.02 2.58
CA ALA A 6 28.74 0.99 3.56
C ALA A 6 27.98 0.88 4.90
N GLN A 7 26.66 0.69 4.85
CA GLN A 7 25.83 0.54 6.05
C GLN A 7 26.17 -0.76 6.80
N LYS A 8 26.32 -1.88 6.09
CA LYS A 8 26.76 -3.15 6.69
C LYS A 8 28.16 -3.04 7.32
N ARG A 9 29.07 -2.27 6.71
CA ARG A 9 30.40 -1.98 7.30
C ARG A 9 30.29 -1.15 8.58
N ALA A 10 29.46 -0.11 8.59
CA ALA A 10 29.20 0.71 9.77
C ALA A 10 28.56 -0.11 10.91
N ALA A 11 27.58 -0.95 10.59
CA ALA A 11 26.91 -1.81 11.57
C ALA A 11 27.89 -2.82 12.20
N ARG A 12 28.78 -3.42 11.41
CA ARG A 12 29.82 -4.31 11.95
C ARG A 12 30.83 -3.58 12.83
N ALA A 13 31.19 -2.34 12.50
CA ALA A 13 32.01 -1.50 13.37
C ALA A 13 31.29 -1.20 14.70
N HIS A 14 29.99 -0.96 14.65
CA HIS A 14 29.14 -0.75 15.82
C HIS A 14 29.09 -1.98 16.73
N GLN A 15 28.87 -3.18 16.18
CA GLN A 15 28.92 -4.43 16.94
C GLN A 15 30.28 -4.67 17.60
N LYS A 16 31.38 -4.35 16.89
CA LYS A 16 32.74 -4.49 17.43
C LYS A 16 32.96 -3.59 18.65
N SER A 17 32.32 -2.42 18.68
CA SER A 17 32.38 -1.50 19.82
C SER A 17 31.39 -1.82 20.95
N ARG A 18 30.43 -2.73 20.74
CA ARG A 18 29.36 -3.07 21.69
C ARG A 18 29.09 -4.58 21.69
N PRO A 19 29.88 -5.36 22.46
CA PRO A 19 29.67 -6.80 22.59
C PRO A 19 28.26 -7.11 23.10
N GLY A 20 27.54 -8.00 22.43
CA GLY A 20 26.15 -8.36 22.74
C GLY A 20 25.10 -7.68 21.85
N THR A 21 25.45 -6.62 21.12
CA THR A 21 24.54 -5.98 20.16
C THR A 21 24.35 -6.86 18.91
N SER A 22 23.10 -7.22 18.63
CA SER A 22 22.76 -8.00 17.43
C SER A 22 23.01 -7.20 16.15
N LEU A 23 23.24 -7.87 15.02
CA LEU A 23 23.47 -7.17 13.74
C LEU A 23 22.27 -6.27 13.34
N PRO A 24 21.00 -6.68 13.53
CA PRO A 24 19.84 -5.81 13.28
C PRO A 24 19.80 -4.57 14.19
N GLU A 25 20.17 -4.70 15.45
CA GLU A 25 20.26 -3.57 16.38
C GLU A 25 21.38 -2.62 15.99
N ALA A 26 22.54 -3.16 15.59
CA ALA A 26 23.64 -2.37 15.06
C ALA A 26 23.30 -1.67 13.73
N LEU A 27 22.54 -2.31 12.84
CA LEU A 27 22.05 -1.70 11.59
C LEU A 27 21.14 -0.51 11.86
N ARG A 28 20.22 -0.64 12.84
CA ARG A 28 19.36 0.47 13.29
C ARG A 28 20.18 1.60 13.90
N ALA A 29 21.17 1.28 14.73
CA ALA A 29 21.98 2.26 15.43
C ALA A 29 22.91 3.08 14.49
N VAL A 30 23.22 2.55 13.30
CA VAL A 30 24.01 3.26 12.28
C VAL A 30 23.16 3.80 11.13
N ASP A 31 21.84 3.60 11.16
CA ASP A 31 20.97 4.14 10.13
C ASP A 31 20.75 5.64 10.36
N THR A 32 21.51 6.45 9.63
CA THR A 32 21.40 7.91 9.65
C THR A 32 20.21 8.44 8.84
N ARG A 33 19.39 7.57 8.24
CA ARG A 33 18.25 7.99 7.41
C ARG A 33 17.03 8.43 8.22
N GLY A 34 17.01 8.21 9.53
CA GLY A 34 15.81 8.38 10.38
C GLY A 34 15.69 9.65 11.22
N THR A 35 16.70 10.54 11.26
CA THR A 35 16.76 11.60 12.29
C THR A 35 16.43 13.02 11.83
N ALA A 36 16.11 13.24 10.56
CA ALA A 36 15.66 14.57 10.10
C ALA A 36 14.18 14.78 10.47
N VAL A 37 13.92 15.36 11.63
CA VAL A 37 12.65 16.01 11.93
C VAL A 37 12.57 17.27 11.06
N LEU A 38 12.02 17.12 9.85
CA LEU A 38 11.70 18.27 9.01
C LEU A 38 10.49 19.00 9.60
N PRO A 39 10.48 20.34 9.62
CA PRO A 39 9.31 21.11 10.02
C PRO A 39 8.13 20.75 9.11
N PRO A 40 6.88 20.84 9.61
CA PRO A 40 5.70 20.59 8.80
C PRO A 40 5.69 21.60 7.66
N VAL A 41 5.99 21.13 6.45
CA VAL A 41 5.69 21.87 5.24
C VAL A 41 4.17 21.96 5.21
N ALA A 42 3.63 23.17 5.10
CA ALA A 42 2.21 23.36 4.82
C ALA A 42 1.94 22.71 3.46
N ALA A 43 1.59 21.43 3.48
CA ALA A 43 1.22 20.70 2.30
C ALA A 43 -0.06 21.34 1.77
N ASP A 44 -0.16 21.49 0.46
CA ASP A 44 -1.47 21.56 -0.16
C ASP A 44 -2.28 20.39 0.44
N PRO A 45 -3.43 20.65 1.11
CA PRO A 45 -4.21 19.58 1.72
C PRO A 45 -4.60 18.52 0.68
N ALA A 46 -4.48 18.85 -0.61
CA ALA A 46 -4.67 17.92 -1.71
C ALA A 46 -3.54 16.93 -1.95
N VAL A 47 -2.29 17.23 -1.59
CA VAL A 47 -1.16 16.34 -1.85
C VAL A 47 -0.88 15.47 -0.62
N PRO A 48 -0.81 14.13 -0.75
CA PRO A 48 -0.41 13.29 0.36
C PRO A 48 0.92 13.77 0.93
N TRP A 49 0.96 14.17 2.21
CA TRP A 49 2.19 14.70 2.82
C TRP A 49 3.38 13.75 2.61
N PHE A 50 3.13 12.43 2.60
CA PHE A 50 4.18 11.43 2.46
C PHE A 50 4.91 11.52 1.11
N GLN A 51 4.23 12.02 0.07
CA GLN A 51 4.82 12.30 -1.25
C GLN A 51 5.71 13.55 -1.24
N SER A 52 5.46 14.53 -0.36
CA SER A 52 6.26 15.77 -0.26
C SER A 52 7.58 15.59 0.50
N VAL A 53 7.77 14.44 1.16
CA VAL A 53 8.97 14.08 1.93
C VAL A 53 9.58 12.75 1.50
N PRO A 54 10.15 12.65 0.29
CA PRO A 54 10.53 11.39 -0.38
C PRO A 54 11.67 10.55 0.26
N ARG A 55 11.99 10.77 1.54
CA ARG A 55 12.93 9.97 2.33
C ARG A 55 12.44 9.68 3.75
N ARG A 56 11.28 10.21 4.15
CA ARG A 56 10.69 9.90 5.45
C ARG A 56 10.28 8.43 5.45
N ARG A 57 10.56 7.76 6.55
CA ARG A 57 10.01 6.44 6.84
C ARG A 57 8.85 6.55 7.82
N THR A 58 7.80 5.79 7.58
CA THR A 58 6.64 5.66 8.48
C THR A 58 6.44 4.22 8.94
N THR A 59 5.55 4.02 9.91
CA THR A 59 5.22 2.72 10.48
C THR A 59 4.53 1.84 9.46
N CYS A 60 5.09 0.65 9.21
CA CYS A 60 4.43 -0.41 8.44
C CYS A 60 3.28 -0.99 9.25
N LEU A 61 2.06 -0.97 8.70
CA LEU A 61 0.87 -1.48 9.38
C LEU A 61 0.92 -3.00 9.59
N LEU A 62 1.77 -3.69 8.84
CA LEU A 62 1.88 -5.14 8.86
C LEU A 62 2.90 -5.64 9.89
N CYS A 63 4.12 -5.12 9.89
CA CYS A 63 5.18 -5.56 10.83
C CYS A 63 5.46 -4.58 11.99
N GLY A 64 4.86 -3.38 11.97
CA GLY A 64 5.03 -2.37 13.02
C GLY A 64 6.37 -1.64 13.02
N LYS A 65 7.31 -1.95 12.11
CA LYS A 65 8.58 -1.21 12.00
C LYS A 65 8.41 0.09 11.24
N ARG A 66 9.20 1.10 11.59
CA ARG A 66 9.22 2.41 10.91
C ARG A 66 10.07 2.38 9.63
N GLU A 67 9.71 1.48 8.72
CA GLU A 67 10.47 1.16 7.50
C GLU A 67 9.65 1.32 6.21
N THR A 68 8.43 1.84 6.30
CA THR A 68 7.58 2.11 5.13
C THR A 68 8.11 3.32 4.39
N VAL A 69 8.28 3.19 3.07
CA VAL A 69 8.73 4.22 2.13
C VAL A 69 7.83 4.23 0.89
N LEU A 70 7.90 5.27 0.07
CA LEU A 70 7.20 5.31 -1.21
C LEU A 70 7.71 4.21 -2.15
N SER A 71 6.77 3.54 -2.82
CA SER A 71 7.07 2.59 -3.88
C SER A 71 7.50 3.31 -5.16
N TYR A 72 8.32 2.63 -5.96
CA TYR A 72 8.63 3.09 -7.32
C TYR A 72 7.38 3.15 -8.21
N SER A 73 6.36 2.34 -7.91
CA SER A 73 5.07 2.35 -8.61
C SER A 73 4.15 3.51 -8.20
N ASN A 74 4.55 4.35 -7.25
CA ASN A 74 3.76 5.49 -6.81
C ASN A 74 3.64 6.52 -7.93
N ASP A 75 2.42 6.84 -8.31
CA ASP A 75 2.13 7.93 -9.23
C ASP A 75 1.85 9.21 -8.43
N PRO A 76 2.73 10.22 -8.44
CA PRO A 76 2.53 11.44 -7.67
C PRO A 76 1.39 12.32 -8.19
N SER A 77 0.84 12.04 -9.38
CA SER A 77 -0.33 12.76 -9.89
C SER A 77 -1.66 12.22 -9.34
N ASP A 78 -1.66 11.02 -8.74
CA ASP A 78 -2.85 10.44 -8.12
C ASP A 78 -2.95 10.83 -6.64
N LEU A 79 -3.73 11.88 -6.36
CA LEU A 79 -3.91 12.40 -5.01
C LEU A 79 -4.78 11.51 -4.10
N GLY A 80 -5.51 10.56 -4.70
CA GLY A 80 -6.39 9.61 -4.02
C GLY A 80 -5.72 8.27 -3.73
N ARG A 81 -4.46 8.06 -4.16
CA ARG A 81 -3.78 6.78 -3.99
C ARG A 81 -2.27 6.93 -3.81
N VAL A 82 -1.72 6.26 -2.81
CA VAL A 82 -0.28 6.22 -2.54
C VAL A 82 0.21 4.77 -2.58
N ALA A 83 1.25 4.51 -3.37
CA ALA A 83 1.91 3.20 -3.35
C ALA A 83 3.10 3.24 -2.40
N VAL A 84 3.16 2.29 -1.46
CA VAL A 84 4.24 2.17 -0.47
C VAL A 84 4.81 0.76 -0.42
N TYR A 85 6.02 0.61 0.12
CA TYR A 85 6.57 -0.69 0.48
C TYR A 85 7.33 -0.63 1.81
N CYS A 86 7.52 -1.79 2.44
CA CYS A 86 8.31 -1.90 3.67
C CYS A 86 9.75 -2.32 3.33
N ASP A 87 10.73 -1.52 3.73
CA ASP A 87 12.15 -1.81 3.53
C ASP A 87 12.74 -2.73 4.61
N ASN A 88 11.90 -3.22 5.54
CA ASN A 88 12.31 -4.21 6.54
C ASN A 88 12.53 -5.58 5.87
N GLU A 89 13.76 -6.08 5.91
CA GLU A 89 14.13 -7.37 5.30
C GLU A 89 13.35 -8.57 5.90
N ARG A 90 12.75 -8.41 7.09
CA ARG A 90 11.94 -9.43 7.79
C ARG A 90 10.43 -9.26 7.60
N CYS A 91 10.03 -8.39 6.69
CA CYS A 91 8.64 -8.19 6.32
C CYS A 91 8.49 -8.54 4.84
N ASP A 92 7.65 -9.52 4.54
CA ASP A 92 7.49 -10.01 3.17
C ASP A 92 6.69 -9.08 2.27
N VAL A 93 6.03 -8.07 2.83
CA VAL A 93 5.28 -7.10 2.04
C VAL A 93 6.22 -6.30 1.11
N ARG A 94 5.93 -6.37 -0.18
CA ARG A 94 6.69 -5.70 -1.24
C ARG A 94 5.95 -4.53 -1.84
N THR A 95 4.62 -4.53 -1.82
CA THR A 95 3.82 -3.41 -2.32
C THR A 95 2.50 -3.37 -1.58
N VAL A 96 2.16 -2.19 -1.09
CA VAL A 96 0.86 -1.84 -0.52
C VAL A 96 0.35 -0.62 -1.27
N GLU A 97 -0.86 -0.70 -1.76
CA GLU A 97 -1.57 0.47 -2.28
C GLU A 97 -2.47 1.02 -1.20
N VAL A 98 -2.38 2.31 -0.96
CA VAL A 98 -3.19 3.02 0.02
C VAL A 98 -4.16 3.91 -0.73
N VAL A 99 -5.44 3.54 -0.72
CA VAL A 99 -6.51 4.22 -1.46
C VAL A 99 -7.34 5.05 -0.49
N VAL A 100 -7.64 6.31 -0.82
CA VAL A 100 -8.63 7.10 -0.10
C VAL A 100 -10.01 6.58 -0.44
N VAL A 101 -10.73 6.08 0.55
CA VAL A 101 -12.11 5.57 0.37
C VAL A 101 -13.16 6.52 0.94
N ARG A 102 -12.75 7.45 1.82
CA ARG A 102 -13.63 8.50 2.33
C ARG A 102 -12.86 9.77 2.68
N ASP A 103 -13.28 10.88 2.08
CA ASP A 103 -12.81 12.24 2.35
C ASP A 103 -13.98 13.27 2.37
N GLY A 104 -15.22 12.80 2.22
CA GLY A 104 -16.41 13.63 2.14
C GLY A 104 -16.79 14.04 0.72
N ASP A 105 -15.97 13.74 -0.29
CA ASP A 105 -16.27 13.99 -1.70
C ASP A 105 -16.99 12.79 -2.35
N LEU A 106 -17.98 13.09 -3.18
CA LEU A 106 -18.65 12.09 -4.01
C LEU A 106 -17.72 11.57 -5.11
N ALA A 107 -16.83 12.42 -5.64
CA ALA A 107 -15.87 12.04 -6.67
C ALA A 107 -14.99 10.87 -6.22
N THR A 108 -14.53 10.89 -4.95
CA THR A 108 -13.74 9.81 -4.36
C THR A 108 -14.50 8.48 -4.36
N ARG A 109 -15.78 8.48 -4.00
CA ARG A 109 -16.62 7.26 -4.03
C ARG A 109 -16.88 6.74 -5.45
N GLN A 110 -16.81 7.60 -6.46
CA GLN A 110 -17.05 7.23 -7.85
C GLN A 110 -15.81 6.69 -8.56
N ARG A 111 -14.61 6.88 -7.97
CA ARG A 111 -13.36 6.31 -8.51
C ARG A 111 -13.50 4.81 -8.73
N ALA A 112 -12.95 4.32 -9.83
CA ALA A 112 -12.97 2.91 -10.19
C ALA A 112 -12.27 2.04 -9.13
N ASP A 113 -11.12 2.50 -8.60
CA ASP A 113 -10.39 1.77 -7.56
C ASP A 113 -11.14 1.71 -6.22
N VAL A 114 -11.86 2.76 -5.84
CA VAL A 114 -12.74 2.73 -4.64
C VAL A 114 -13.91 1.78 -4.85
N ARG A 115 -14.57 1.82 -6.02
CA ARG A 115 -15.68 0.90 -6.34
C ARG A 115 -15.23 -0.56 -6.37
N VAL A 116 -13.99 -0.85 -6.77
CA VAL A 116 -13.39 -2.21 -6.68
C VAL A 116 -13.35 -2.68 -5.23
N LEU A 117 -12.86 -1.84 -4.32
CA LEU A 117 -12.70 -2.16 -2.90
C LEU A 117 -14.03 -2.31 -2.16
N GLU A 118 -15.07 -1.60 -2.62
CA GLU A 118 -16.45 -1.74 -2.15
C GLU A 118 -17.11 -3.02 -2.69
N HIS A 119 -16.89 -3.35 -3.96
CA HIS A 119 -17.46 -4.54 -4.60
C HIS A 119 -16.87 -5.84 -4.02
N PHE A 120 -15.54 -5.89 -3.90
CA PHE A 120 -14.83 -7.01 -3.29
C PHE A 120 -14.56 -6.69 -1.83
N VAL A 121 -15.55 -6.97 -0.99
CA VAL A 121 -15.36 -6.96 0.46
C VAL A 121 -14.25 -7.96 0.78
N GLY A 122 -13.19 -7.45 1.40
CA GLY A 122 -11.97 -8.19 1.69
C GLY A 122 -12.19 -9.58 2.30
N GLY A 123 -11.22 -10.46 2.15
CA GLY A 123 -11.29 -11.83 2.67
C GLY A 123 -9.96 -12.26 3.28
N PRO A 124 -9.94 -13.28 4.15
CA PRO A 124 -8.69 -13.78 4.69
C PRO A 124 -7.78 -14.20 3.53
N LEU A 125 -6.51 -13.80 3.60
CA LEU A 125 -5.49 -14.58 2.92
C LEU A 125 -5.52 -15.97 3.57
N HIS A 126 -5.27 -17.01 2.77
CA HIS A 126 -5.17 -18.39 3.26
C HIS A 126 -4.24 -18.51 4.48
N ASP A 127 -4.27 -19.67 5.14
CA ASP A 127 -3.45 -19.96 6.32
C ASP A 127 -2.03 -19.41 6.16
N PRO A 128 -1.50 -18.72 7.18
CA PRO A 128 -0.21 -18.07 7.10
C PRO A 128 0.85 -19.06 6.64
N ALA A 129 1.79 -18.59 5.82
CA ALA A 129 2.98 -19.38 5.51
C ALA A 129 3.66 -19.82 6.82
N VAL A 130 4.46 -20.89 6.78
CA VAL A 130 5.12 -21.38 8.00
C VAL A 130 6.02 -20.27 8.56
N VAL A 131 5.63 -19.73 9.73
CA VAL A 131 6.33 -18.63 10.41
C VAL A 131 7.71 -19.12 10.86
N SER A 132 8.79 -18.46 10.43
CA SER A 132 10.07 -18.61 11.11
C SER A 132 10.12 -17.69 12.33
N GLU A 133 10.91 -18.06 13.34
CA GLU A 133 11.14 -17.22 14.54
C GLU A 133 11.73 -15.83 14.22
N HIS A 134 12.11 -15.59 12.96
CA HIS A 134 12.83 -14.38 12.54
C HIS A 134 11.99 -13.43 11.68
N ASP A 135 10.74 -13.77 11.39
CA ASP A 135 9.87 -12.94 10.54
C ASP A 135 9.09 -11.94 11.40
N ASP A 136 9.13 -10.66 11.01
CA ASP A 136 8.32 -9.62 11.66
C ASP A 136 6.89 -9.56 11.08
N TRP A 137 6.69 -9.97 9.83
CA TRP A 137 5.37 -10.24 9.22
C TRP A 137 5.52 -11.07 7.94
N ILE A 138 4.62 -12.02 7.74
CA ILE A 138 4.54 -12.92 6.58
C ILE A 138 3.13 -12.91 5.96
N PRO A 139 2.97 -13.37 4.70
CA PRO A 139 1.67 -13.52 4.05
C PRO A 139 0.71 -14.33 4.91
N GLY A 140 -0.53 -13.84 5.04
CA GLY A 140 -1.57 -14.47 5.86
C GLY A 140 -1.50 -14.16 7.37
N ALA A 141 -0.40 -13.60 7.87
CA ALA A 141 -0.31 -13.22 9.28
C ALA A 141 -1.16 -11.97 9.60
N VAL A 142 -1.71 -11.92 10.80
CA VAL A 142 -2.48 -10.77 11.29
C VAL A 142 -1.59 -9.50 11.30
N PRO A 143 -2.01 -8.42 10.60
CA PRO A 143 -1.28 -7.15 10.60
C PRO A 143 -1.00 -6.61 12.01
N TRP A 144 0.21 -6.09 12.23
CA TRP A 144 0.64 -5.51 13.50
C TRP A 144 -0.32 -4.49 14.09
N ILE A 145 -0.92 -3.65 13.24
CA ILE A 145 -1.86 -2.62 13.67
C ILE A 145 -3.11 -3.19 14.38
N ARG A 146 -3.39 -4.49 14.22
CA ARG A 146 -4.48 -5.19 14.90
C ARG A 146 -4.10 -5.79 16.26
N HIS A 147 -2.82 -5.88 16.60
CA HIS A 147 -2.33 -6.45 17.87
C HIS A 147 -2.44 -5.46 19.06
N GLY A 148 -3.56 -4.78 19.20
CA GLY A 148 -3.84 -3.87 20.30
C GLY A 148 -4.89 -2.82 19.94
N GLU A 149 -5.67 -2.40 20.94
CA GLU A 149 -6.61 -1.29 20.81
C GLU A 149 -5.84 0.04 20.90
N HIS A 150 -6.26 1.05 20.12
CA HIS A 150 -5.73 2.43 20.21
C HIS A 150 -4.26 2.65 19.80
N ARG A 151 -3.78 1.96 18.76
CA ARG A 151 -2.51 2.32 18.11
C ARG A 151 -2.74 3.45 17.11
N TYR A 152 -2.11 4.60 17.36
CA TYR A 152 -2.01 5.68 16.39
C TYR A 152 -0.72 5.53 15.58
N VAL A 153 -0.81 5.87 14.31
CA VAL A 153 0.29 5.96 13.36
C VAL A 153 0.16 7.24 12.56
N GLU A 154 1.24 7.59 11.89
CA GLU A 154 1.30 8.75 11.02
C GLU A 154 0.35 8.60 9.84
N CYS A 155 -0.55 9.57 9.65
CA CYS A 155 -1.42 9.63 8.48
C CYS A 155 -0.61 9.99 7.23
N LEU A 156 -0.79 9.24 6.14
CA LEU A 156 -0.05 9.50 4.88
C LEU A 156 -0.48 10.79 4.16
N TRP A 157 -1.59 11.41 4.57
CA TRP A 157 -2.10 12.64 3.97
C TRP A 157 -1.78 13.90 4.75
N CYS A 158 -1.96 13.94 6.08
CA CYS A 158 -1.63 15.14 6.87
C CYS A 158 -0.27 15.06 7.59
N GLY A 159 0.28 13.87 7.81
CA GLY A 159 1.55 13.67 8.50
C GLY A 159 1.48 13.67 10.02
N ASP A 160 0.30 13.83 10.60
CA ASP A 160 0.11 13.74 12.04
C ASP A 160 -0.09 12.28 12.49
N GLU A 161 0.32 11.98 13.72
CA GLU A 161 0.12 10.68 14.38
C GLU A 161 -1.32 10.54 14.89
N THR A 162 -2.28 10.57 13.98
CA THR A 162 -3.73 10.58 14.24
C THR A 162 -4.48 9.50 13.46
N SER A 163 -3.76 8.70 12.65
CA SER A 163 -4.36 7.59 11.93
C SER A 163 -4.41 6.37 12.83
N ARG A 164 -5.57 5.73 12.95
CA ARG A 164 -5.76 4.48 13.70
C ARG A 164 -6.56 3.49 12.89
N ARG A 165 -6.63 2.24 13.32
CA ARG A 165 -7.53 1.24 12.71
C ARG A 165 -8.97 1.78 12.68
N SER A 166 -9.62 1.68 11.52
CA SER A 166 -11.04 2.03 11.38
C SER A 166 -11.90 1.10 12.23
N ALA A 167 -13.05 1.59 12.70
CA ALA A 167 -14.05 0.75 13.37
C ALA A 167 -14.67 -0.29 12.41
N THR A 168 -14.58 -0.05 11.10
CA THR A 168 -15.10 -0.93 10.05
C THR A 168 -14.03 -1.84 9.44
N ASP A 169 -12.81 -1.86 9.98
CA ASP A 169 -11.75 -2.77 9.52
C ASP A 169 -12.18 -4.23 9.71
N LEU A 170 -12.08 -5.02 8.63
CA LEU A 170 -12.39 -6.44 8.66
C LEU A 170 -11.21 -7.23 9.21
N LEU A 171 -11.27 -7.58 10.50
CA LEU A 171 -10.16 -8.23 11.21
C LEU A 171 -9.68 -9.54 10.56
N ALA A 172 -10.58 -10.26 9.87
CA ALA A 172 -10.28 -11.50 9.19
C ALA A 172 -9.46 -11.31 7.90
N ASP A 173 -9.52 -10.16 7.23
CA ASP A 173 -8.74 -9.92 6.00
C ASP A 173 -7.30 -9.51 6.36
N THR A 174 -6.38 -10.45 6.30
CA THR A 174 -4.97 -10.23 6.67
C THR A 174 -4.14 -9.50 5.61
N GLY A 175 -4.70 -9.24 4.42
CA GLY A 175 -4.02 -8.49 3.36
C GLY A 175 -4.67 -7.14 3.03
N ARG A 176 -5.68 -6.70 3.77
CA ARG A 176 -6.30 -5.38 3.68
C ARG A 176 -6.41 -4.81 5.08
N VAL A 177 -6.08 -3.53 5.25
CA VAL A 177 -6.28 -2.82 6.52
C VAL A 177 -7.00 -1.51 6.23
N GLN A 178 -8.11 -1.27 6.92
CA GLN A 178 -8.78 0.02 6.88
C GLN A 178 -8.34 0.92 8.03
N MET A 179 -7.94 2.14 7.70
CA MET A 179 -7.48 3.15 8.66
C MET A 179 -8.42 4.35 8.66
N TYR A 180 -8.48 5.05 9.79
CA TYR A 180 -9.26 6.26 10.02
C TYR A 180 -8.35 7.35 10.59
N CYS A 181 -8.40 8.55 10.00
CA CYS A 181 -7.65 9.71 10.48
C CYS A 181 -8.54 10.60 11.36
N GLU A 182 -8.13 10.82 12.61
CA GLU A 182 -8.87 11.65 13.57
C GLU A 182 -8.57 13.15 13.45
N ASN A 183 -7.51 13.55 12.74
CA ASN A 183 -7.20 14.96 12.59
C ASN A 183 -8.35 15.67 11.85
N ALA A 184 -9.01 16.62 12.52
CA ALA A 184 -10.12 17.39 11.98
C ALA A 184 -9.74 18.20 10.73
N ASP A 185 -8.48 18.63 10.63
CA ASP A 185 -7.94 19.40 9.51
C ASP A 185 -7.48 18.52 8.34
N CYS A 186 -7.42 17.19 8.53
CA CYS A 186 -7.13 16.27 7.44
C CYS A 186 -8.39 16.06 6.59
N ARG A 187 -8.29 16.30 5.28
CA ARG A 187 -9.40 16.02 4.34
C ARG A 187 -9.72 14.53 4.25
N VAL A 188 -8.72 13.66 4.42
CA VAL A 188 -8.88 12.21 4.30
C VAL A 188 -9.36 11.65 5.63
N ARG A 189 -10.49 10.95 5.60
CA ARG A 189 -11.10 10.34 6.78
C ARG A 189 -10.81 8.86 6.85
N GLU A 190 -10.98 8.13 5.75
CA GLU A 190 -10.68 6.70 5.70
C GLU A 190 -9.81 6.36 4.51
N THR A 191 -8.85 5.49 4.77
CA THR A 191 -7.98 4.91 3.77
C THR A 191 -8.00 3.41 3.88
N GLU A 192 -7.71 2.78 2.75
CA GLU A 192 -7.62 1.34 2.67
C GLU A 192 -6.26 0.93 2.14
N HIS A 193 -5.58 0.11 2.92
CA HIS A 193 -4.24 -0.38 2.65
C HIS A 193 -4.34 -1.81 2.15
N VAL A 194 -4.19 -2.00 0.84
CA VAL A 194 -4.30 -3.30 0.18
C VAL A 194 -2.91 -3.82 -0.15
N VAL A 195 -2.55 -4.99 0.38
CA VAL A 195 -1.32 -5.70 0.01
C VAL A 195 -1.47 -6.20 -1.42
N LEU A 196 -0.69 -5.63 -2.34
CA LEU A 196 -0.68 -6.05 -3.74
C LEU A 196 0.39 -7.09 -4.03
N ARG A 197 1.46 -7.14 -3.26
CA ARG A 197 2.56 -8.08 -3.48
C ARG A 197 3.26 -8.39 -2.18
N ASP A 198 3.39 -9.67 -1.88
CA ASP A 198 4.12 -10.20 -0.73
C ASP A 198 4.98 -11.43 -1.09
N GLY A 199 5.10 -11.73 -2.39
CA GLY A 199 5.85 -12.88 -2.89
C GLY A 199 5.04 -14.17 -3.02
N THR A 200 3.74 -14.14 -2.70
CA THR A 200 2.84 -15.28 -2.83
C THR A 200 1.87 -15.14 -3.99
N TRP A 201 1.46 -16.26 -4.57
CA TRP A 201 0.44 -16.28 -5.62
C TRP A 201 -0.96 -16.02 -5.04
N GLN A 202 -1.19 -16.34 -3.76
CA GLN A 202 -2.46 -16.15 -3.09
C GLN A 202 -2.87 -14.68 -3.04
N THR A 203 -1.93 -13.78 -2.73
CA THR A 203 -2.18 -12.33 -2.79
C THR A 203 -2.50 -11.89 -4.22
N ASP A 204 -1.75 -12.40 -5.19
CA ASP A 204 -1.93 -12.07 -6.60
C ASP A 204 -3.27 -12.55 -7.18
N GLU A 205 -3.86 -13.63 -6.64
CA GLU A 205 -5.14 -14.19 -7.07
C GLU A 205 -6.36 -13.56 -6.40
N ARG A 206 -6.18 -12.68 -5.40
CA ARG A 206 -7.31 -12.02 -4.76
C ARG A 206 -8.10 -11.17 -5.78
N PRO A 207 -9.44 -11.23 -5.79
CA PRO A 207 -10.25 -10.50 -6.75
C PRO A 207 -10.04 -8.98 -6.71
N ASP A 208 -9.90 -8.39 -5.52
CA ASP A 208 -9.60 -6.96 -5.34
C ASP A 208 -8.22 -6.60 -5.92
N VAL A 209 -7.18 -7.37 -5.61
CA VAL A 209 -5.81 -7.17 -6.14
C VAL A 209 -5.79 -7.27 -7.67
N ARG A 210 -6.42 -8.29 -8.26
CA ARG A 210 -6.49 -8.44 -9.72
C ARG A 210 -7.25 -7.30 -10.39
N SER A 211 -8.32 -6.84 -9.76
CA SER A 211 -9.11 -5.73 -10.28
C SER A 211 -8.38 -4.39 -10.21
N LEU A 212 -7.65 -4.14 -9.12
CA LEU A 212 -6.76 -2.97 -9.03
C LEU A 212 -5.65 -3.02 -10.09
N ARG A 213 -5.03 -4.20 -10.30
CA ARG A 213 -4.02 -4.39 -11.36
C ARG A 213 -4.62 -4.21 -12.75
N TYR A 214 -5.84 -4.68 -12.98
CA TYR A 214 -6.54 -4.52 -14.26
C TYR A 214 -6.81 -3.04 -14.61
N ILE A 215 -7.15 -2.21 -13.62
CA ILE A 215 -7.29 -0.76 -13.81
C ILE A 215 -5.93 -0.15 -14.18
N ASP A 216 -4.89 -0.53 -13.45
CA ASP A 216 -3.55 0.02 -13.60
C ASP A 216 -2.88 -0.40 -14.92
N GLU A 217 -2.99 -1.69 -15.26
CA GLU A 217 -2.30 -2.38 -16.35
C GLU A 217 -3.27 -3.37 -17.04
N PRO A 218 -4.22 -2.88 -17.85
CA PRO A 218 -5.17 -3.75 -18.52
C PRO A 218 -4.45 -4.71 -19.50
N PRO A 219 -4.86 -5.98 -19.60
CA PRO A 219 -4.26 -6.94 -20.51
C PRO A 219 -4.51 -6.55 -21.97
N ILE A 220 -3.51 -6.77 -22.83
CA ILE A 220 -3.55 -6.49 -24.27
C ILE A 220 -4.67 -7.30 -24.97
N PHE A 221 -4.99 -8.49 -24.46
CA PHE A 221 -6.04 -9.37 -25.00
C PHE A 221 -7.09 -9.64 -23.93
N ARG A 222 -8.39 -9.51 -24.29
CA ARG A 222 -9.50 -9.83 -23.39
C ARG A 222 -10.34 -10.97 -23.94
N ARG A 223 -10.87 -11.82 -23.06
CA ARG A 223 -11.99 -12.70 -23.40
C ARG A 223 -13.27 -11.88 -23.36
N GLY A 224 -13.99 -11.86 -24.47
CA GLY A 224 -15.35 -11.32 -24.47
C GLY A 224 -16.31 -12.22 -23.69
N PRO A 225 -17.54 -11.74 -23.43
CA PRO A 225 -18.59 -12.54 -22.80
C PRO A 225 -18.98 -13.80 -23.60
N ASP A 226 -18.56 -13.90 -24.87
CA ASP A 226 -18.67 -15.10 -25.72
C ASP A 226 -17.53 -16.12 -25.51
N GLY A 227 -16.64 -15.89 -24.54
CA GLY A 227 -15.49 -16.74 -24.23
C GLY A 227 -14.36 -16.68 -25.26
N ARG A 228 -14.49 -15.88 -26.32
CA ARG A 228 -13.47 -15.73 -27.36
C ARG A 228 -12.47 -14.66 -26.95
N SER A 229 -11.18 -14.99 -27.03
CA SER A 229 -10.11 -13.99 -26.93
C SER A 229 -10.21 -13.08 -28.15
N ARG A 230 -10.73 -11.88 -27.96
CA ARG A 230 -10.69 -10.84 -28.99
C ARG A 230 -9.49 -9.97 -28.67
N GLY A 231 -8.58 -9.84 -29.63
CA GLY A 231 -7.63 -8.74 -29.62
C GLY A 231 -8.44 -7.46 -29.73
N PHE A 232 -8.72 -6.83 -28.60
CA PHE A 232 -9.32 -5.51 -28.61
C PHE A 232 -8.19 -4.52 -28.85
N VAL A 233 -8.09 -4.06 -30.10
CA VAL A 233 -7.75 -2.65 -30.31
C VAL A 233 -8.89 -1.88 -29.66
N TYR A 234 -8.58 -1.13 -28.59
CA TYR A 234 -9.53 -0.42 -27.75
C TYR A 234 -10.70 0.16 -28.56
N PRO A 235 -11.97 -0.22 -28.26
CA PRO A 235 -13.10 0.52 -28.80
C PRO A 235 -12.98 1.96 -28.28
N ARG A 236 -13.12 2.95 -29.17
CA ARG A 236 -12.93 4.37 -28.88
C ARG A 236 -13.91 4.94 -27.84
N ASP A 237 -14.85 4.10 -27.38
CA ASP A 237 -16.11 4.51 -26.77
C ASP A 237 -16.17 4.13 -25.27
N SER A 238 -15.22 3.33 -24.75
CA SER A 238 -15.07 3.10 -23.30
C SER A 238 -13.96 3.99 -22.73
N ALA A 239 -14.34 5.06 -22.03
CA ALA A 239 -13.42 6.14 -21.64
C ALA A 239 -12.39 5.72 -20.59
N ILE A 240 -12.63 4.66 -19.79
CA ILE A 240 -11.58 4.02 -18.95
C ILE A 240 -10.37 3.56 -19.79
N PHE A 241 -10.49 3.33 -21.09
CA PHE A 241 -9.44 2.62 -21.86
C PHE A 241 -8.97 3.34 -23.14
N ALA A 242 -9.43 4.57 -23.39
CA ALA A 242 -8.90 5.44 -24.47
C ALA A 242 -7.65 6.22 -24.03
N GLU A 243 -7.38 6.25 -22.73
CA GLU A 243 -6.27 6.99 -22.15
C GLU A 243 -5.17 6.01 -21.73
N ASP A 244 -3.96 6.14 -22.31
CA ASP A 244 -2.75 5.49 -21.79
C ASP A 244 -2.44 5.97 -20.35
N ASP A 245 -3.15 6.98 -19.85
CA ASP A 245 -3.06 7.56 -18.52
C ASP A 245 -3.70 6.66 -17.45
N LYS A 246 -2.85 6.11 -16.58
CA LYS A 246 -3.21 5.28 -15.43
C LYS A 246 -4.16 5.97 -14.46
N VAL A 247 -3.95 7.25 -14.18
CA VAL A 247 -4.72 8.00 -13.20
C VAL A 247 -6.13 8.23 -13.71
N ALA A 248 -6.28 8.54 -14.99
CA ALA A 248 -7.59 8.66 -15.62
C ALA A 248 -8.45 7.40 -15.45
N ARG A 249 -7.85 6.21 -15.62
CA ARG A 249 -8.56 4.94 -15.42
C ARG A 249 -9.04 4.75 -13.99
N ARG A 250 -8.22 5.16 -13.01
CA ARG A 250 -8.57 5.07 -11.58
C ARG A 250 -9.69 6.03 -11.22
N VAL A 251 -9.70 7.25 -11.75
CA VAL A 251 -10.73 8.25 -11.43
C VAL A 251 -12.02 8.10 -12.25
N SER A 252 -12.01 7.29 -13.29
CA SER A 252 -13.16 7.14 -14.17
C SER A 252 -14.39 6.56 -13.45
N THR A 253 -15.54 7.05 -13.91
CA THR A 253 -16.87 6.68 -13.41
C THR A 253 -17.57 5.61 -14.25
N ASP A 254 -16.99 5.20 -15.39
CA ASP A 254 -17.59 4.16 -16.23
C ASP A 254 -17.69 2.81 -15.48
N PRO A 255 -18.54 1.87 -15.90
CA PRO A 255 -18.61 0.56 -15.28
C PRO A 255 -17.26 -0.17 -15.30
N VAL A 256 -16.87 -0.76 -14.16
CA VAL A 256 -15.73 -1.69 -14.10
C VAL A 256 -16.20 -3.06 -14.56
N ASP A 257 -15.49 -3.65 -15.52
CA ASP A 257 -15.74 -5.02 -15.99
C ASP A 257 -15.22 -6.02 -14.96
N TRP A 258 -16.06 -6.35 -13.98
CA TRP A 258 -15.75 -7.23 -12.86
C TRP A 258 -15.35 -8.65 -13.30
N GLU A 259 -15.98 -9.15 -14.35
CA GLU A 259 -15.67 -10.48 -14.90
C GLU A 259 -14.28 -10.47 -15.53
N ALA A 260 -13.96 -9.50 -16.40
CA ALA A 260 -12.63 -9.41 -17.00
C ALA A 260 -11.53 -9.22 -15.95
N ALA A 261 -11.79 -8.40 -14.93
CA ALA A 261 -10.88 -8.17 -13.82
C ALA A 261 -10.59 -9.46 -13.02
N ALA A 262 -11.61 -10.32 -12.81
CA ALA A 262 -11.48 -11.59 -12.12
C ALA A 262 -10.77 -12.70 -12.95
N PHE A 263 -10.39 -12.45 -14.21
CA PHE A 263 -9.69 -13.43 -15.06
C PHE A 263 -8.27 -13.01 -15.47
N VAL A 264 -7.78 -11.87 -15.01
CA VAL A 264 -6.37 -11.48 -15.21
C VAL A 264 -5.46 -12.47 -14.47
N ARG A 265 -4.52 -13.08 -15.18
CA ARG A 265 -3.46 -13.96 -14.66
C ARG A 265 -2.11 -13.35 -14.95
#